data_AF-A0A256YKJ4-F1
#
_entry.id   AF-A0A256YKJ4-F1
#
_cell.length_a   1.000
_cell.length_b   1.000
_cell.length_c   1.000
_cell.angle_alpha   90.00
_cell.angle_beta   90.00
_cell.angle_gamma   90.00
#
_symmetry.space_group_name_H-M   'P 1'
#
loop_
_entity.id
_entity.type
_entity.pdbx_description
1 polymer ?
#
loop_
_entity_poly.entity_id
_entity_poly.type
_entity_poly.pdbx_seq_one_letter_code
_entity_poly.pdbx_strand_id
1 'polypeptide(L)'
;MFKRRSGEARILERIFGEKAEIIYDRGGASILRVNESFLTYFFIGRYFARYTSEQYYVTIAVYESKQEIGDLGEARIRIKKGILGIGSKIMVRGRGLLYELVDELIRTSDMRKSILRTLYEELIIKRVDREMLEYLNGRISGSSLVVIGRTRAFYTLNPVKAWRNIVELNRLLLRSIIEKINQ
;
A
#
# COMPACT_ATOMS: atom_id res chain seq x y z
N MET A 1 20.95 11.24 -22.14
CA MET A 1 21.34 11.47 -20.73
C MET A 1 20.60 10.46 -19.87
N PHE A 2 21.25 9.41 -19.37
CA PHE A 2 20.61 8.46 -18.46
C PHE A 2 20.36 9.16 -17.13
N LYS A 3 19.11 9.52 -16.83
CA LYS A 3 18.75 10.03 -15.50
C LYS A 3 19.05 8.92 -14.49
N ARG A 4 19.97 9.18 -13.55
CA ARG A 4 20.31 8.25 -12.48
C ARG A 4 19.06 8.01 -11.63
N ARG A 5 18.54 6.78 -11.65
CA ARG A 5 17.39 6.37 -10.83
C ARG A 5 17.70 6.51 -9.34
N SER A 6 16.69 6.88 -8.55
CA SER A 6 16.79 6.94 -7.09
C SER A 6 17.07 5.55 -6.47
N GLY A 7 17.36 5.52 -5.16
CA GLY A 7 17.47 4.24 -4.44
C GLY A 7 16.15 3.48 -4.45
N GLU A 8 15.05 4.22 -4.27
CA GLU A 8 13.67 3.73 -4.28
C GLU A 8 13.33 3.06 -5.61
N ALA A 9 13.53 3.77 -6.72
CA ALA A 9 13.25 3.24 -8.06
C ALA A 9 14.02 1.96 -8.35
N ARG A 10 15.32 1.90 -8.02
CA ARG A 10 16.16 0.70 -8.23
C ARG A 10 15.70 -0.50 -7.41
N ILE A 11 15.26 -0.29 -6.16
CA ILE A 11 14.72 -1.38 -5.33
C ILE A 11 13.42 -1.92 -5.95
N LEU A 12 12.55 -1.03 -6.41
CA LEU A 12 11.28 -1.40 -7.02
C LEU A 12 11.47 -2.13 -8.35
N GLU A 13 12.38 -1.65 -9.21
CA GLU A 13 12.82 -2.35 -10.42
C GLU A 13 13.30 -3.77 -10.10
N ARG A 14 14.04 -3.97 -9.00
CA ARG A 14 14.48 -5.30 -8.57
C ARG A 14 13.34 -6.19 -8.05
N ILE A 15 12.26 -5.61 -7.52
CA ILE A 15 11.11 -6.35 -6.98
C ILE A 15 10.14 -6.75 -8.10
N PHE A 16 9.84 -5.82 -9.00
CA PHE A 16 8.85 -6.02 -10.07
C PHE A 16 9.46 -6.55 -11.37
N GLY A 17 10.74 -6.28 -11.63
CA GLY A 17 11.39 -6.61 -12.90
C GLY A 17 10.66 -5.97 -14.08
N GLU A 18 10.49 -6.73 -15.15
CA GLU A 18 9.81 -6.30 -16.39
C GLU A 18 8.29 -6.15 -16.25
N LYS A 19 7.71 -6.52 -15.11
CA LYS A 19 6.25 -6.45 -14.87
C LYS A 19 5.76 -5.04 -14.53
N ALA A 20 6.66 -4.07 -14.39
CA ALA A 20 6.32 -2.71 -14.03
C ALA A 20 7.26 -1.69 -14.67
N GLU A 21 6.76 -0.47 -14.79
CA GLU A 21 7.48 0.67 -15.36
C GLU A 21 7.54 1.82 -14.35
N ILE A 22 8.75 2.37 -14.11
CA ILE A 22 8.91 3.59 -13.32
C ILE A 22 8.44 4.79 -14.15
N ILE A 23 7.24 5.29 -13.86
CA ILE A 23 6.64 6.46 -14.54
C ILE A 23 6.96 7.79 -13.86
N TYR A 24 7.41 7.76 -12.59
CA TYR A 24 7.84 8.93 -11.85
C TYR A 24 8.99 8.59 -10.90
N ASP A 25 10.02 9.43 -10.88
CA ASP A 25 11.14 9.31 -9.95
C ASP A 25 11.74 10.69 -9.64
N ARG A 26 11.57 11.15 -8.40
CA ARG A 26 12.21 12.38 -7.88
C ARG A 26 12.72 12.13 -6.47
N GLY A 27 14.03 11.93 -6.35
CA GLY A 27 14.84 12.05 -5.13
C GLY A 27 14.15 11.69 -3.82
N GLY A 28 13.77 10.41 -3.64
CA GLY A 28 13.08 9.92 -2.44
C GLY A 28 11.61 9.55 -2.65
N ALA A 29 11.06 9.74 -3.85
CA ALA A 29 9.73 9.31 -4.23
C ALA A 29 9.71 8.66 -5.61
N SER A 30 9.07 7.50 -5.73
CA SER A 30 8.93 6.75 -6.98
C SER A 30 7.53 6.19 -7.15
N ILE A 31 7.01 6.24 -8.38
CA ILE A 31 5.73 5.62 -8.78
C ILE A 31 6.01 4.61 -9.88
N LEU A 32 5.43 3.43 -9.72
CA LEU A 32 5.39 2.38 -10.71
C LEU A 32 3.99 2.23 -11.25
N ARG A 33 3.89 2.09 -12.57
CA ARG A 33 2.77 1.44 -13.21
C ARG A 33 3.05 -0.05 -13.27
N VAL A 34 2.16 -0.87 -12.74
CA VAL A 34 2.32 -2.31 -12.63
C VAL A 34 1.32 -2.98 -13.55
N ASN A 35 1.79 -3.94 -14.36
CA ASN A 35 0.94 -4.68 -15.29
C ASN A 35 0.36 -5.94 -14.62
N GLU A 36 -0.42 -5.74 -13.56
CA GLU A 36 -1.06 -6.82 -12.79
C GLU A 36 -2.52 -6.51 -12.50
N SER A 37 -3.36 -7.55 -12.42
CA SER A 37 -4.82 -7.41 -12.31
C SER A 37 -5.29 -6.68 -11.06
N PHE A 38 -4.58 -6.80 -9.93
CA PHE A 38 -5.00 -6.28 -8.63
C PHE A 38 -4.07 -5.21 -8.06
N LEU A 39 -3.08 -4.77 -8.84
CA LEU A 39 -2.17 -3.70 -8.49
C LEU A 39 -1.81 -2.96 -9.77
N THR A 40 -2.47 -1.82 -10.00
CA THR A 40 -2.28 -0.97 -11.17
C THR A 40 -1.13 0.01 -10.95
N TYR A 41 -1.03 0.58 -9.76
CA TYR A 41 0.07 1.46 -9.37
C TYR A 41 0.62 1.14 -8.00
N PHE A 42 1.94 1.33 -7.85
CA PHE A 42 2.60 1.29 -6.56
C PHE A 42 3.50 2.49 -6.38
N PHE A 43 3.25 3.26 -5.34
CA PHE A 43 4.05 4.40 -4.92
C PHE A 43 4.82 4.08 -3.65
N ILE A 44 6.03 4.61 -3.55
CA ILE A 44 6.74 4.75 -2.29
C ILE A 44 7.43 6.11 -2.23
N GLY A 45 7.32 6.78 -1.09
CA GLY A 45 7.97 8.06 -0.84
C GLY A 45 8.52 8.14 0.58
N ARG A 46 9.69 8.76 0.73
CA ARG A 46 10.32 9.06 2.01
C ARG A 46 9.90 10.45 2.49
N TYR A 47 9.53 10.53 3.76
CA TYR A 47 9.09 11.76 4.41
C TYR A 47 9.72 11.89 5.79
N PHE A 48 9.72 13.11 6.32
CA PHE A 48 10.16 13.43 7.67
C PHE A 48 8.97 13.86 8.52
N ALA A 49 8.84 13.30 9.72
CA ALA A 49 7.79 13.71 10.65
C ALA A 49 8.07 15.15 11.10
N ARG A 50 7.10 16.06 10.95
CA ARG A 50 7.27 17.50 11.18
C ARG A 50 7.87 17.86 12.56
N TYR A 51 7.56 17.07 13.59
CA TYR A 51 7.94 17.38 14.97
C TYR A 51 9.13 16.56 15.50
N THR A 52 9.32 15.33 15.02
CA THR A 52 10.39 14.44 15.53
C THR A 52 11.56 14.31 14.56
N SER A 53 11.43 14.83 13.33
CA SER A 53 12.37 14.61 12.22
C SER A 53 12.62 13.13 11.91
N GLU A 54 11.81 12.21 12.43
CA GLU A 54 11.93 10.78 12.15
C GLU A 54 11.58 10.53 10.68
N GLN A 55 12.43 9.76 10.00
CA GLN A 55 12.18 9.33 8.63
C GLN A 55 11.16 8.20 8.60
N TYR A 56 10.20 8.30 7.68
CA TYR A 56 9.25 7.24 7.38
C TYR A 56 9.01 7.11 5.88
N TYR A 57 8.63 5.91 5.47
CA TYR A 57 8.12 5.63 4.15
C TYR A 57 6.59 5.65 4.17
N VAL A 58 6.02 6.29 3.17
CA VAL A 58 4.62 6.15 2.79
C VAL A 58 4.56 5.33 1.52
N THR A 59 3.71 4.33 1.50
CA THR A 59 3.38 3.55 0.31
C THR A 59 1.93 3.75 -0.06
N ILE A 60 1.64 3.72 -1.36
CA ILE A 60 0.27 3.72 -1.85
C ILE A 60 0.19 2.65 -2.93
N ALA A 61 -0.60 1.61 -2.68
CA ALA A 61 -0.95 0.60 -3.66
C ALA A 61 -2.35 0.89 -4.19
N VAL A 62 -2.53 0.86 -5.50
CA VAL A 62 -3.77 1.26 -6.16
C VAL A 62 -4.27 0.13 -7.05
N TYR A 63 -5.55 -0.20 -6.91
CA TYR A 63 -6.33 -0.94 -7.90
C TYR A 63 -7.30 0.03 -8.57
N GLU A 64 -7.18 0.19 -9.90
CA GLU A 64 -8.14 0.96 -10.69
C GLU A 64 -9.24 0.05 -11.23
N SER A 65 -10.50 0.36 -10.91
CA SER A 65 -11.65 -0.29 -11.51
C SER A 65 -12.18 0.53 -12.68
N LYS A 66 -12.60 -0.16 -13.75
CA LYS A 66 -13.38 0.47 -14.83
C LYS A 66 -14.85 0.66 -14.45
N GLN A 67 -15.31 -0.02 -13.39
CA GLN A 67 -16.66 0.10 -12.87
C GLN A 67 -16.68 1.10 -11.71
N GLU A 68 -17.81 1.78 -11.53
CA GLU A 68 -18.07 2.51 -10.30
C GLU A 68 -18.29 1.54 -9.16
N ILE A 69 -17.45 1.66 -8.14
CA ILE A 69 -17.63 1.02 -6.85
C ILE A 69 -18.40 2.02 -5.98
N GLY A 70 -19.48 1.59 -5.31
CA GLY A 70 -20.24 2.45 -4.39
C GLY A 70 -19.42 2.93 -3.17
N ASP A 71 -20.01 3.72 -2.27
CA ASP A 71 -19.34 4.06 -1.00
C ASP A 71 -19.13 2.79 -0.16
N LEU A 72 -17.87 2.40 0.00
CA LEU A 72 -17.48 1.23 0.79
C LEU A 72 -16.95 1.60 2.19
N GLY A 73 -16.86 2.89 2.52
CA GLY A 73 -16.28 3.38 3.76
C GLY A 73 -14.74 3.37 3.81
N GLU A 74 -14.16 3.12 4.99
CA GLU A 74 -12.72 3.09 5.24
C GLU A 74 -12.40 2.03 6.29
N ALA A 75 -11.29 1.33 6.12
CA ALA A 75 -10.67 0.52 7.16
C ALA A 75 -9.27 1.04 7.50
N ARG A 76 -8.96 1.09 8.79
CA ARG A 76 -7.66 1.47 9.31
C ARG A 76 -7.12 0.38 10.21
N ILE A 77 -5.92 -0.07 9.90
CA ILE A 77 -5.22 -1.12 10.64
C ILE A 77 -4.03 -0.47 11.34
N ARG A 78 -4.02 -0.49 12.66
CA ARG A 78 -2.87 -0.07 13.47
C ARG A 78 -2.12 -1.29 13.96
N ILE A 79 -0.82 -1.33 13.70
CA ILE A 79 0.05 -2.46 13.97
C ILE A 79 1.05 -2.03 15.05
N LYS A 80 0.95 -2.63 16.23
CA LYS A 80 1.94 -2.47 17.30
C LYS A 80 2.83 -3.70 17.31
N LYS A 81 4.11 -3.51 16.99
CA LYS A 81 5.11 -4.56 17.09
C LYS A 81 5.58 -4.67 18.53
N GLY A 82 5.54 -5.88 19.08
CA GLY A 82 6.13 -6.15 20.39
C GLY A 82 7.65 -6.26 20.33
N ILE A 83 8.29 -6.25 21.50
CA ILE A 83 9.74 -6.46 21.61
C ILE A 83 10.05 -7.89 21.15
N LEU A 84 10.99 -8.05 20.21
CA LEU A 84 11.39 -9.35 19.64
C LEU A 84 10.23 -10.17 19.04
N GLY A 85 9.14 -9.51 18.61
CA GLY A 85 7.97 -10.15 17.99
C GLY A 85 6.94 -10.72 18.97
N ILE A 86 7.25 -10.80 20.26
CA ILE A 86 6.34 -11.27 21.32
C ILE A 86 5.36 -10.14 21.67
N GLY A 87 4.06 -10.42 21.66
CA GLY A 87 3.02 -9.46 22.06
C GLY A 87 2.61 -8.46 20.98
N SER A 88 2.85 -8.75 19.70
CA SER A 88 2.40 -7.91 18.60
C SER A 88 0.86 -7.83 18.54
N LYS A 89 0.31 -6.61 18.40
CA LYS A 89 -1.13 -6.34 18.36
C LYS A 89 -1.52 -5.69 17.03
N ILE A 90 -2.60 -6.19 16.44
CA ILE A 90 -3.27 -5.57 15.29
C ILE A 90 -4.63 -5.06 15.80
N MET A 91 -4.92 -3.80 15.51
CA MET A 91 -6.20 -3.18 15.83
C MET A 91 -6.81 -2.66 14.52
N VAL A 92 -8.04 -3.07 14.24
CA VAL A 92 -8.80 -2.60 13.07
C VAL A 92 -9.84 -1.61 13.58
N ARG A 93 -10.01 -0.50 12.85
CA ARG A 93 -11.05 0.51 13.08
C ARG A 93 -11.55 0.97 11.73
N GLY A 94 -12.78 1.46 11.65
CA GLY A 94 -13.30 1.93 10.39
C GLY A 94 -14.82 2.02 10.38
N ARG A 95 -15.37 2.13 9.18
CA ARG A 95 -16.81 2.14 8.91
C ARG A 95 -17.09 1.52 7.54
N GLY A 96 -18.33 1.06 7.34
CA GLY A 96 -18.80 0.52 6.06
C GLY A 96 -18.22 -0.86 5.74
N LEU A 97 -18.50 -1.31 4.51
CA LEU A 97 -18.14 -2.65 4.05
C LEU A 97 -16.63 -2.92 4.13
N LEU A 98 -15.78 -1.93 3.83
CA LEU A 98 -14.32 -2.12 3.92
C LEU A 98 -13.85 -2.48 5.33
N TYR A 99 -14.45 -1.91 6.37
CA TYR A 99 -14.11 -2.27 7.74
C TYR A 99 -14.45 -3.73 8.04
N GLU A 100 -15.65 -4.17 7.67
CA GLU A 100 -16.13 -5.53 7.92
C GLU A 100 -15.26 -6.56 7.19
N LEU A 101 -15.01 -6.33 5.89
CA LEU A 101 -14.17 -7.22 5.08
C LEU A 101 -12.74 -7.29 5.61
N VAL A 102 -12.16 -6.15 6.00
CA VAL A 102 -10.78 -6.11 6.51
C VAL A 102 -10.68 -6.76 7.88
N ASP A 103 -11.66 -6.57 8.77
CA ASP A 103 -11.69 -7.23 10.08
C ASP A 103 -11.82 -8.75 9.92
N GLU A 104 -12.69 -9.21 9.02
CA GLU A 104 -12.84 -10.64 8.68
C GLU A 104 -11.52 -11.21 8.15
N LEU A 105 -10.91 -10.55 7.15
CA LEU A 105 -9.64 -10.99 6.56
C LEU A 105 -8.54 -11.10 7.62
N ILE A 106 -8.42 -10.14 8.53
CA ILE A 106 -7.37 -10.11 9.56
C ILE A 106 -7.55 -11.19 10.62
N ARG A 107 -8.77 -11.68 10.84
CA ARG A 107 -9.03 -12.82 11.73
C ARG A 107 -8.47 -14.13 11.17
N THR A 108 -8.23 -14.22 9.86
CA THR A 108 -7.55 -15.38 9.26
C THR A 108 -6.07 -15.43 9.67
N SER A 109 -5.58 -16.63 9.97
CA SER A 109 -4.18 -16.84 10.41
C SER A 109 -3.17 -16.33 9.37
N ASP A 110 -3.47 -16.51 8.07
CA ASP A 110 -2.55 -16.20 6.99
C ASP A 110 -2.44 -14.69 6.71
N MET A 111 -3.57 -13.97 6.70
CA MET A 111 -3.54 -12.51 6.57
C MET A 111 -2.86 -11.86 7.77
N ARG A 112 -3.21 -12.32 8.99
CA ARG A 112 -2.58 -11.83 10.22
C ARG A 112 -1.06 -12.00 10.19
N LYS A 113 -0.57 -13.19 9.81
CA LYS A 113 0.87 -13.46 9.67
C LYS A 113 1.51 -12.57 8.60
N SER A 114 0.84 -12.39 7.46
CA SER A 114 1.34 -11.55 6.36
C SER A 114 1.49 -10.09 6.79
N ILE A 115 0.51 -9.54 7.52
CA ILE A 115 0.59 -8.18 8.08
C ILE A 115 1.79 -8.07 9.03
N LEU A 116 1.95 -9.00 9.97
CA LEU A 116 3.03 -8.98 10.96
C LEU A 116 4.44 -9.16 10.36
N ARG A 117 4.55 -9.77 9.17
CA ARG A 117 5.82 -9.90 8.42
C ARG A 117 6.26 -8.60 7.74
N THR A 118 5.36 -7.64 7.57
CA THR A 118 5.69 -6.32 7.00
C THR A 118 6.26 -5.39 8.06
N LEU A 119 6.80 -4.25 7.63
CA LEU A 119 7.26 -3.18 8.51
C LEU A 119 6.19 -2.11 8.80
N TYR A 120 4.96 -2.31 8.33
CA TYR A 120 3.89 -1.37 8.55
C TYR A 120 3.59 -1.15 10.04
N GLU A 121 3.34 0.11 10.38
CA GLU A 121 2.80 0.54 11.66
C GLU A 121 1.32 0.94 11.52
N GLU A 122 0.94 1.39 10.33
CA GLU A 122 -0.41 1.78 9.98
C GLU A 122 -0.70 1.45 8.52
N LEU A 123 -1.92 0.98 8.27
CA LEU A 123 -2.52 0.86 6.94
C LEU A 123 -3.88 1.55 6.95
N ILE A 124 -4.19 2.23 5.86
CA ILE A 124 -5.51 2.81 5.58
C ILE A 124 -5.96 2.25 4.24
N ILE A 125 -7.14 1.68 4.22
CA ILE A 125 -7.77 1.11 3.03
C ILE A 125 -9.04 1.89 2.79
N LYS A 126 -9.13 2.53 1.63
CA LYS A 126 -10.28 3.37 1.28
C LYS A 126 -10.53 3.37 -0.22
N ARG A 127 -11.76 3.69 -0.59
CA ARG A 127 -12.09 4.08 -1.95
C ARG A 127 -11.57 5.50 -2.23
N VAL A 128 -11.16 5.73 -3.47
CA VAL A 128 -10.91 7.05 -4.03
C VAL A 128 -11.81 7.21 -5.25
N ASP A 129 -12.67 8.20 -5.18
CA ASP A 129 -13.69 8.48 -6.18
C ASP A 129 -13.08 9.15 -7.40
N ARG A 130 -13.73 8.95 -8.55
CA ARG A 130 -13.29 9.50 -9.83
C ARG A 130 -13.17 11.02 -9.78
N GLU A 131 -14.13 11.73 -9.20
CA GLU A 131 -14.14 13.20 -9.09
C GLU A 131 -12.91 13.75 -8.36
N MET A 132 -12.47 13.06 -7.29
CA MET A 132 -11.28 13.44 -6.54
C MET A 132 -9.99 13.23 -7.35
N LEU A 133 -10.01 12.33 -8.33
CA LEU A 133 -8.89 12.03 -9.23
C LEU A 133 -8.89 12.87 -10.50
N GLU A 134 -10.06 13.26 -11.02
CA GLU A 134 -10.19 14.16 -12.18
C GLU A 134 -9.65 15.56 -11.87
N TYR A 135 -9.79 16.03 -10.63
CA TYR A 135 -9.16 17.27 -10.15
C TYR A 135 -7.62 17.23 -10.24
N LEU A 136 -7.03 16.04 -10.36
CA LEU A 136 -5.58 15.81 -10.51
C LEU A 136 -5.16 15.59 -11.99
N ASN A 137 -6.01 15.94 -12.97
CA ASN A 137 -5.72 15.90 -14.41
C ASN A 137 -5.48 14.48 -15.00
N GLY A 138 -6.15 13.45 -14.47
CA GLY A 138 -6.10 12.08 -15.00
C GLY A 138 -7.31 11.71 -15.86
N ARG A 139 -7.09 11.01 -16.99
CA ARG A 139 -8.15 10.26 -17.70
C ARG A 139 -8.40 8.95 -16.93
N ILE A 140 -9.24 9.00 -15.91
CA ILE A 140 -9.57 7.82 -15.09
C ILE A 140 -11.01 7.41 -15.37
N SER A 141 -11.20 6.15 -15.74
CA SER A 141 -12.48 5.63 -16.27
C SER A 141 -13.46 5.15 -15.19
N GLY A 142 -13.06 5.10 -13.92
CA GLY A 142 -13.90 4.58 -12.83
C GLY A 142 -13.36 4.96 -11.45
N SER A 143 -13.63 4.13 -10.43
CA SER A 143 -13.15 4.35 -9.06
C SER A 143 -11.94 3.51 -8.71
N SER A 144 -11.19 3.93 -7.70
CA SER A 144 -9.98 3.22 -7.26
C SER A 144 -10.09 2.76 -5.82
N LEU A 145 -9.57 1.56 -5.53
CA LEU A 145 -9.31 1.12 -4.17
C LEU A 145 -7.83 1.36 -3.86
N VAL A 146 -7.54 2.01 -2.73
CA VAL A 146 -6.16 2.30 -2.34
C VAL A 146 -5.84 1.69 -0.98
N VAL A 147 -4.62 1.16 -0.87
CA VAL A 147 -4.00 0.78 0.40
C VAL A 147 -2.82 1.73 0.64
N ILE A 148 -2.97 2.57 1.66
CA ILE A 148 -1.96 3.54 2.08
C ILE A 148 -1.27 3.00 3.32
N GLY A 149 0.05 2.84 3.27
CA GLY A 149 0.82 2.27 4.36
C GLY A 149 1.88 3.23 4.88
N ARG A 150 2.15 3.16 6.19
CA ARG A 150 3.23 3.91 6.85
C ARG A 150 4.20 2.97 7.56
N THR A 151 5.49 3.21 7.35
CA THR A 151 6.60 2.47 7.97
C THR A 151 7.72 3.42 8.38
N ARG A 152 8.17 3.42 9.64
CA ARG A 152 9.44 4.09 10.02
C ARG A 152 10.63 3.53 9.23
N ALA A 153 11.46 4.41 8.67
CA ALA A 153 12.60 4.02 7.85
C ALA A 153 13.66 3.22 8.64
N PHE A 154 13.81 3.51 9.95
CA PHE A 154 14.76 2.83 10.85
C PHE A 154 14.62 1.30 10.87
N TYR A 155 13.41 0.75 10.67
CA TYR A 155 13.19 -0.70 10.69
C TYR A 155 13.70 -1.43 9.43
N THR A 156 14.22 -0.70 8.45
CA THR A 156 14.50 -1.23 7.11
C THR A 156 15.98 -1.59 6.94
N LEU A 157 16.46 -2.62 7.67
CA LEU A 157 17.84 -3.12 7.55
C LEU A 157 18.13 -3.77 6.18
N ASN A 158 17.13 -4.40 5.56
CA ASN A 158 17.19 -4.93 4.20
C ASN A 158 15.99 -4.39 3.37
N PRO A 159 16.16 -3.25 2.67
CA PRO A 159 15.08 -2.59 1.93
C PRO A 159 14.41 -3.47 0.88
N VAL A 160 15.17 -4.27 0.14
CA VAL A 160 14.61 -5.12 -0.92
C VAL A 160 13.65 -6.15 -0.33
N LYS A 161 14.06 -6.86 0.73
CA LYS A 161 13.21 -7.86 1.39
C LYS A 161 12.00 -7.21 2.05
N ALA A 162 12.21 -6.10 2.75
CA ALA A 162 11.13 -5.39 3.44
C ALA A 162 10.06 -4.89 2.46
N TRP A 163 10.48 -4.29 1.34
CA TRP A 163 9.56 -3.76 0.35
C TRP A 163 8.88 -4.85 -0.45
N ARG A 164 9.55 -5.98 -0.69
CA ARG A 164 8.90 -7.17 -1.27
C ARG A 164 7.74 -7.64 -0.41
N ASN A 165 7.95 -7.80 0.91
CA ASN A 165 6.88 -8.19 1.84
C ASN A 165 5.73 -7.16 1.85
N ILE A 166 6.06 -5.86 1.78
CA ILE A 166 5.06 -4.79 1.70
C ILE A 166 4.25 -4.93 0.41
N VAL A 167 4.89 -5.03 -0.75
CA VAL A 167 4.22 -5.17 -2.05
C VAL A 167 3.32 -6.41 -2.07
N GLU A 168 3.82 -7.55 -1.59
CA GLU A 168 3.06 -8.79 -1.49
C GLU A 168 1.81 -8.64 -0.62
N LEU A 169 1.93 -8.01 0.56
CA LEU A 169 0.77 -7.76 1.41
C LEU A 169 -0.26 -6.85 0.72
N ASN A 170 0.17 -5.76 0.08
CA ASN A 170 -0.78 -4.85 -0.59
C ASN A 170 -1.52 -5.56 -1.73
N ARG A 171 -0.80 -6.37 -2.53
CA ARG A 171 -1.41 -7.20 -3.59
C ARG A 171 -2.45 -8.15 -3.00
N LEU A 172 -2.11 -8.84 -1.90
CA LEU A 172 -3.00 -9.77 -1.24
C LEU A 172 -4.25 -9.07 -0.70
N LEU A 173 -4.08 -7.92 -0.02
CA LEU A 173 -5.20 -7.13 0.50
C LEU A 173 -6.12 -6.65 -0.63
N LEU A 174 -5.57 -6.04 -1.68
CA LEU A 174 -6.35 -5.56 -2.82
C LEU A 174 -7.11 -6.71 -3.49
N ARG A 175 -6.43 -7.82 -3.77
CA ARG A 175 -7.03 -9.01 -4.36
C ARG A 175 -8.17 -9.54 -3.49
N SER A 176 -7.93 -9.82 -2.21
CA SER A 176 -8.93 -10.42 -1.32
C SER A 176 -10.14 -9.53 -1.10
N ILE A 177 -9.95 -8.21 -1.05
CA ILE A 177 -11.07 -7.26 -0.90
C ILE A 177 -11.89 -7.21 -2.19
N ILE A 178 -11.24 -7.08 -3.36
CA ILE A 178 -11.94 -7.01 -4.65
C ILE A 178 -12.66 -8.31 -4.98
N GLU A 179 -12.04 -9.48 -4.73
CA GLU A 179 -12.69 -10.78 -4.92
C GLU A 179 -13.94 -10.90 -4.03
N LYS A 180 -13.90 -10.40 -2.78
CA LYS A 180 -15.07 -10.40 -1.88
C LYS A 180 -16.15 -9.40 -2.26
N ILE A 181 -15.81 -8.26 -2.87
CA ILE A 181 -16.80 -7.27 -3.34
C ILE A 181 -17.55 -7.79 -4.57
N ASN A 182 -16.90 -8.59 -5.41
CA ASN A 182 -17.46 -9.10 -6.66
C ASN A 182 -18.19 -10.46 -6.53
N GLN A 183 -18.24 -11.03 -5.32
CA GLN A 183 -19.03 -12.24 -5.00
C GLN A 183 -20.45 -11.85 -4.64
#